data_AF-A0A0S8IC31-F1
#
_entry.id   AF-A0A0S8IC31-F1
#
_cell.length_a   1.000
_cell.length_b   1.000
_cell.length_c   1.000
_cell.angle_alpha   90.00
_cell.angle_beta   90.00
_cell.angle_gamma   90.00
#
_symmetry.space_group_name_H-M   'P 1'
#
loop_
_entity.id
_entity.type
_entity.pdbx_description
1 polymer ?
#
loop_
_entity_poly.entity_id
_entity_poly.type
_entity_poly.pdbx_seq_one_letter_code
_entity_poly.pdbx_strand_id
1 'polypeptide(L)' 'GIITETIFSWPGIGLAYLQAAVVEDIPVVMGILTIIGILTLVSHLIADIGYAFLDPRIRYN' A
#
# COMPACT_ATOMS: atom_id res chain seq x y z
N GLY A 1 -0.71 14.62 2.09
CA GLY A 1 -0.20 13.61 3.03
C GLY A 1 1.00 14.14 3.78
N ILE A 2 2.09 14.45 3.07
CA ILE A 2 3.39 14.76 3.70
C ILE A 2 3.32 16.00 4.59
N ILE A 3 2.68 17.09 4.15
CA ILE A 3 2.55 18.33 4.95
C ILE A 3 1.79 18.08 6.26
N THR A 4 0.75 17.24 6.25
CA THR A 4 0.01 16.89 7.48
C THR A 4 0.81 15.95 8.38
N GLU A 5 1.64 15.06 7.84
CA GLU A 5 2.53 14.18 8.62
C GLU A 5 3.66 14.96 9.31
N THR A 6 4.26 15.95 8.62
CA THR A 6 5.33 16.80 9.19
C THR A 6 4.79 17.76 10.24
N ILE A 7 3.61 18.35 10.05
CA ILE A 7 3.05 19.35 10.98
C ILE A 7 2.48 18.70 12.25
N PHE A 8 1.84 17.52 12.13
CA PHE A 8 1.26 16.83 13.29
C PHE A 8 2.19 15.82 13.96
N SER A 9 3.45 15.68 13.50
CA SER A 9 4.42 14.69 14.01
C SER A 9 3.87 13.26 14.06
N TRP A 10 2.90 12.92 13.20
CA TRP A 10 2.42 11.56 13.06
C TRP A 10 3.39 10.84 12.12
N PRO A 11 4.15 9.84 12.59
CA PRO A 11 5.06 9.08 11.74
C PRO A 11 4.23 8.19 10.81
N GLY A 12 3.79 8.77 9.69
CA GLY A 12 3.19 8.00 8.63
C GLY A 12 4.27 7.34 7.76
N ILE A 13 3.85 6.30 7.04
CA ILE A 13 4.72 5.49 6.18
C ILE A 13 5.36 6.36 5.08
N GLY A 14 4.69 7.44 4.65
CA GLY A 14 5.19 8.37 3.63
C GLY A 14 6.36 9.24 4.10
N LEU A 15 6.31 9.76 5.33
CA LEU A 15 7.42 10.52 5.92
C LEU A 15 8.64 9.62 6.16
N ALA A 16 8.44 8.40 6.66
CA ALA A 16 9.51 7.42 6.86
C ALA A 16 10.17 6.99 5.53
N TYR A 17 9.38 6.78 4.48
CA TYR A 17 9.87 6.50 3.14
C TYR A 17 10.72 7.65 2.59
N LEU A 18 10.24 8.91 2.71
CA LEU A 18 10.98 10.08 2.24
C LEU A 18 12.29 10.27 2.99
N GLN A 19 12.28 10.10 4.32
CA GLN A 19 13.49 10.21 5.12
C GLN A 19 14.50 9.10 4.77
N ALA A 20 14.04 7.85 4.60
CA ALA A 20 14.88 6.75 4.17
C ALA A 20 15.43 6.97 2.75
N ALA A 21 14.64 7.52 1.82
CA ALA A 21 15.10 7.86 0.48
C ALA A 21 16.13 9.00 0.48
N VAL A 22 15.97 10.01 1.34
CA VAL A 22 16.91 11.14 1.49
C VAL A 22 18.23 10.70 2.12
N VAL A 23 18.19 9.74 3.04
CA VAL A 23 19.39 9.16 3.70
C VAL A 23 19.97 7.98 2.89
N GLU A 24 19.43 7.71 1.69
CA GLU A 24 19.79 6.57 0.82
C GLU A 24 19.79 5.22 1.56
N ASP A 25 18.90 5.06 2.54
CA ASP A 25 18.70 3.80 3.26
C ASP A 25 17.83 2.85 2.42
N ILE A 26 18.47 2.26 1.41
CA ILE A 26 17.86 1.33 0.45
C ILE A 26 17.15 0.15 1.14
N PRO A 27 17.70 -0.50 2.18
CA PRO A 27 17.00 -1.56 2.91
C PRO A 27 15.64 -1.13 3.47
N VAL A 28 15.54 0.06 4.08
CA VAL A 28 14.30 0.55 4.69
C VAL A 28 13.27 0.90 3.62
N VAL A 29 13.70 1.58 2.55
CA VAL A 29 12.85 1.89 1.40
C VAL A 29 12.27 0.61 0.79
N MET A 30 13.11 -0.40 0.56
CA MET A 30 12.69 -1.68 0.00
C MET A 30 11.75 -2.45 0.93
N GLY A 31 11.97 -2.39 2.25
CA GLY A 31 11.07 -2.96 3.25
C GLY A 31 9.66 -2.35 3.20
N ILE A 32 9.59 -1.01 3.15
CA ILE A 32 8.33 -0.28 3.03
C ILE A 32 7.61 -0.63 1.71
N LEU A 33 8.33 -0.64 0.59
CA LEU A 33 7.78 -0.99 -0.72
C LEU A 33 7.25 -2.42 -0.76
N THR A 34 7.94 -3.37 -0.11
CA THR A 34 7.53 -4.77 -0.05
C THR A 34 6.22 -4.92 0.74
N ILE A 35 6.10 -4.24 1.88
CA ILE A 35 4.87 -4.27 2.70
C ILE A 35 3.69 -3.68 1.92
N ILE A 36 3.88 -2.53 1.28
CA ILE A 36 2.85 -1.90 0.44
C ILE A 36 2.49 -2.81 -0.73
N GLY A 37 3.47 -3.45 -1.38
CA GLY A 37 3.25 -4.40 -2.47
C GLY A 37 2.41 -5.59 -2.05
N ILE A 38 2.72 -6.22 -0.89
CA ILE A 38 1.93 -7.33 -0.34
C ILE A 38 0.51 -6.88 -0.01
N LEU A 39 0.35 -5.72 0.63
CA LEU A 39 -0.97 -5.18 0.97
C LEU A 39 -1.81 -4.89 -0.28
N THR A 40 -1.17 -4.37 -1.33
CA THR A 40 -1.81 -4.09 -2.62
C THR A 40 -2.23 -5.38 -3.30
N LEU A 41 -1.38 -6.42 -3.29
CA LEU A 41 -1.71 -7.73 -3.82
C LEU A 41 -2.89 -8.36 -3.08
N VAL A 42 -2.89 -8.32 -1.74
CA VAL A 42 -4.00 -8.81 -0.91
C VAL A 42 -5.28 -8.04 -1.22
N SER A 43 -5.20 -6.72 -1.37
CA SER A 43 -6.35 -5.88 -1.73
C SER A 43 -6.92 -6.24 -3.09
N HIS A 44 -6.06 -6.52 -4.08
CA HIS A 44 -6.49 -7.00 -5.39
C HIS A 44 -7.16 -8.37 -5.29
N LEU A 45 -6.57 -9.30 -4.53
CA LEU A 45 -7.15 -10.63 -4.34
C LEU A 45 -8.51 -10.58 -3.62
N ILE A 46 -8.67 -9.69 -2.64
CA ILE A 46 -9.95 -9.42 -2.00
C ILE A 46 -10.94 -8.82 -3.00
N ALA A 47 -10.50 -7.89 -3.86
CA ALA A 47 -11.35 -7.33 -4.90
C ALA A 47 -11.79 -8.41 -5.89
N ASP A 48 -10.90 -9.27 -6.35
CA ASP A 48 -11.22 -10.37 -7.27
C ASP A 48 -12.22 -11.37 -6.65
N ILE A 49 -12.03 -11.74 -5.39
CA ILE A 49 -12.98 -12.59 -4.65
C ILE A 49 -14.30 -11.86 -4.43
N GLY A 50 -14.24 -10.57 -4.09
CA GLY A 50 -15.39 -9.71 -3.90
C GLY A 50 -16.21 -9.59 -5.19
N TYR A 51 -15.56 -9.41 -6.33
CA TYR A 51 -16.18 -9.45 -7.65
C TYR A 51 -16.74 -10.83 -7.96
N ALA A 52 -16.03 -11.92 -7.68
CA ALA A 52 -16.55 -13.27 -7.87
C ALA A 52 -17.81 -13.56 -7.02
N PHE A 53 -17.91 -12.95 -5.83
CA PHE A 53 -19.05 -13.12 -4.93
C PHE A 53 -20.21 -12.16 -5.23
N LEU A 54 -19.90 -10.93 -5.66
CA LEU A 54 -20.87 -9.87 -5.91
C LEU A 54 -21.41 -9.89 -7.34
N ASP A 55 -20.69 -10.51 -8.29
CA ASP A 55 -21.11 -10.59 -9.69
C ASP A 55 -21.92 -11.89 -9.96
N PRO A 56 -23.25 -11.83 -10.10
CA PRO A 56 -24.07 -12.99 -10.44
C PRO A 56 -24.03 -13.34 -11.93
N ARG A 57 -23.23 -12.62 -12.74
CA ARG A 57 -23.19 -12.73 -14.21
C ARG A 57 -22.16 -13.71 -14.77
N ILE A 58 -21.35 -14.35 -13.93
CA ILE A 58 -20.46 -15.46 -14.35
C ILE A 58 -21.22 -16.76 -14.64
N ARG A 59 -22.57 -16.72 -14.71
CA ARG A 59 -23.35 -17.77 -15.39
C ARG A 59 -23.06 -17.64 -16.88
N TYR A 60 -22.16 -18.47 -17.38
CA TYR A 60 -22.03 -18.76 -18.80
C TYR A 60 -23.39 -19.26 -19.31
N ASN A 61 -24.06 -18.44 -20.12
CA ASN A 61 -25.01 -18.81 -21.17
C ASN A 61 -25.05 -17.68 -22.19
#